data_AF-A0AA38CN38-F1
#
_entry.id   AF-A0AA38CN38-F1
#
_cell.length_a   1.000
_cell.length_b   1.000
_cell.length_c   1.000
_cell.angle_alpha   90.00
_cell.angle_beta   90.00
_cell.angle_gamma   90.00
#
_symmetry.space_group_name_H-M   'P 1'
#
loop_
_entity.id
_entity.type
_entity.pdbx_description
1 polymer ?
#
loop_
_entity_poly.entity_id
_entity_poly.type
_entity_poly.pdbx_seq_one_letter_code
_entity_poly.pdbx_strand_id
1 'polypeptide(L)' 'GFSQVEGIDYSKTFAPVAKMDSVCLVLAIAASQGWPVYQMDVKSAFLHGDLQEEIYMEQLTGFVQDSSL' A
#
# COMPACT_ATOMS: atom_id res chain seq x y z
N GLY A 1 8.52 -16.55 -14.13
CA GLY A 1 7.09 -16.31 -13.83
C GLY A 1 6.69 -17.33 -12.80
N PHE A 2 6.35 -16.89 -11.59
CA PHE A 2 6.00 -17.80 -10.50
C PHE A 2 4.54 -18.23 -10.67
N SER A 3 4.31 -19.54 -10.71
CA SER A 3 2.99 -20.13 -10.67
C SER A 3 2.43 -19.96 -9.26
N GLN A 4 1.24 -19.35 -9.13
CA GLN A 4 0.57 -19.27 -7.84
C GLN A 4 0.38 -20.67 -7.24
N VAL A 5 0.65 -20.78 -5.94
CA VAL A 5 0.32 -21.97 -5.15
C VAL A 5 -1.16 -21.92 -4.80
N GLU A 6 -1.90 -22.98 -5.11
CA GLU A 6 -3.32 -23.09 -4.78
C GLU A 6 -3.54 -22.88 -3.27
N GLY A 7 -4.37 -21.90 -2.91
CA GLY A 7 -4.68 -21.55 -1.52
C GLY A 7 -3.87 -20.39 -0.93
N ILE A 8 -2.84 -19.88 -1.61
CA ILE A 8 -2.07 -18.70 -1.19
C ILE A 8 -2.36 -17.55 -2.16
N ASP A 9 -3.05 -16.53 -1.66
CA ASP A 9 -3.38 -15.33 -2.44
C ASP A 9 -2.23 -14.33 -2.42
N TYR A 10 -1.33 -14.46 -3.40
CA TYR A 10 -0.22 -13.54 -3.65
C TYR A 10 -0.68 -12.16 -4.20
N SER A 11 -1.99 -11.95 -4.42
CA SER A 11 -2.54 -10.71 -4.96
C SER A 11 -3.13 -9.77 -3.90
N LYS A 12 -3.09 -10.17 -2.62
CA LYS A 12 -3.48 -9.30 -1.50
C LYS A 12 -2.58 -8.08 -1.41
N THR A 13 -3.01 -7.03 -2.07
CA THR A 13 -2.42 -5.70 -1.97
C THR A 13 -3.07 -5.01 -0.79
N PHE A 14 -2.36 -4.91 0.35
CA PHE A 14 -2.85 -4.22 1.56
C PHE A 14 -2.84 -2.69 1.43
N ALA A 15 -2.95 -2.14 0.21
CA ALA A 15 -3.07 -0.71 0.01
C ALA A 15 -4.40 -0.22 0.61
N PRO A 16 -4.40 0.73 1.57
CA PRO A 16 -5.61 1.31 2.10
C PRO A 16 -6.19 2.22 1.02
N VAL A 17 -7.07 1.65 0.20
CA VAL A 17 -7.85 2.42 -0.77
C VAL A 17 -9.00 3.06 -0.01
N ALA A 18 -8.98 4.38 0.10
CA ALA A 18 -10.11 5.12 0.65
C ALA A 18 -11.36 4.85 -0.21
N LYS A 19 -12.49 4.54 0.44
CA LYS A 19 -13.78 4.39 -0.27
C LYS A 19 -14.28 5.76 -0.72
N MET A 20 -14.77 5.86 -1.96
CA MET A 20 -15.25 7.13 -2.51
C MET A 20 -16.42 7.70 -1.70
N ASP A 21 -17.32 6.85 -1.19
CA ASP A 21 -18.44 7.27 -0.34
C ASP A 21 -17.95 7.98 0.94
N SER A 22 -16.86 7.49 1.54
CA SER A 22 -16.24 8.13 2.71
C SER A 22 -15.62 9.48 2.34
N VAL A 23 -14.96 9.58 1.18
CA VAL A 23 -14.41 10.85 0.68
C VAL A 23 -15.53 11.87 0.44
N CYS A 24 -16.60 11.46 -0.22
CA CYS A 24 -17.77 12.31 -0.47
C CYS A 24 -18.43 12.79 0.83
N LEU A 25 -18.55 11.93 1.84
CA LEU A 25 -19.08 12.31 3.15
C LEU A 25 -18.24 13.39 3.82
N VAL A 26 -16.91 13.21 3.84
CA VAL A 26 -15.99 14.19 4.44
C VAL A 26 -16.06 15.53 3.70
N LEU A 27 -16.13 15.51 2.37
CA LEU A 27 -16.29 16.72 1.55
C LEU A 27 -17.62 17.43 1.81
N ALA A 28 -18.73 16.69 1.97
CA ALA A 28 -20.03 17.25 2.30
C ALA A 28 -20.01 17.97 3.66
N ILE A 29 -19.34 17.37 4.65
CA ILE A 29 -19.15 18.00 5.97
C ILE A 29 -18.31 19.28 5.84
N ALA A 30 -17.17 19.22 5.14
CA ALA A 30 -16.31 20.38 4.94
C ALA A 30 -17.05 21.52 4.25
N ALA A 31 -17.83 21.23 3.20
CA ALA A 31 -18.66 22.21 2.50
C ALA A 31 -19.73 22.81 3.42
N SER A 32 -20.39 21.99 4.26
CA SER A 32 -21.42 22.47 5.19
C SER A 32 -20.87 23.41 6.27
N GLN A 33 -19.60 23.24 6.64
CA GLN A 33 -18.93 24.06 7.65
C GLN A 33 -18.07 25.18 7.06
N GLY A 34 -18.05 25.32 5.73
CA GLY A 34 -17.21 26.32 5.04
C GLY A 34 -15.71 26.07 5.23
N TRP A 35 -15.30 24.83 5.47
CA TRP A 35 -13.90 24.50 5.70
C TRP A 35 -13.11 24.47 4.38
N PRO A 36 -11.89 25.03 4.38
CA PRO A 36 -11.01 24.89 3.23
C PRO A 36 -10.54 23.44 3.09
N VAL A 37 -10.59 22.92 1.87
CA VAL A 37 -10.12 21.57 1.52
C VAL A 37 -8.80 21.69 0.78
N TYR A 38 -7.80 20.93 1.24
CA TYR A 38 -6.48 20.85 0.62
C TYR A 38 -6.21 19.41 0.16
N GLN A 39 -5.66 19.26 -1.04
CA GLN A 39 -5.24 17.97 -1.57
C GLN A 39 -3.76 17.74 -1.26
N MET A 40 -3.41 16.56 -0.77
CA MET A 40 -2.03 16.13 -0.57
C MET A 40 -1.75 14.91 -1.43
N ASP A 41 -0.87 15.06 -2.42
CA ASP A 41 -0.35 13.95 -3.22
C ASP A 41 0.90 13.40 -2.55
N VAL A 42 0.78 12.22 -1.93
CA VAL A 42 1.88 11.57 -1.23
C VAL A 42 2.57 10.61 -2.22
N LYS A 43 3.73 11.03 -2.75
CA LYS A 43 4.55 10.22 -3.68
C LYS A 43 5.08 8.89 -3.09
N SER A 44 4.90 8.69 -1.79
CA SER A 44 5.48 7.62 -0.98
C SER A 44 4.43 7.13 0.02
N ALA A 45 3.41 6.42 -0.45
CA ALA A 45 2.46 5.73 0.43
C ALA A 45 3.05 4.38 0.88
N PHE A 46 4.13 4.43 1.67
CA PHE A 46 4.58 3.25 2.40
C PHE A 46 3.66 3.05 3.60
N LEU A 47 3.09 1.86 3.70
CA LEU A 47 2.29 1.46 4.84
C LEU A 47 3.22 1.25 6.03
N HIS A 48 3.24 2.21 6.96
CA HIS A 48 3.88 2.05 8.26
C HIS A 48 2.97 1.26 9.21
N GLY A 49 2.41 0.15 8.71
CA GLY A 49 1.67 -0.81 9.51
C GLY A 49 2.60 -1.94 9.90
N ASP A 50 2.57 -2.37 11.16
CA ASP A 50 3.25 -3.59 11.58
C ASP A 50 2.67 -4.76 10.78
N LEU A 51 3.43 -5.24 9.80
CA LEU A 51 3.04 -6.39 9.01
C LEU A 51 3.49 -7.66 9.74
N GLN A 52 2.52 -8.40 10.27
CA GLN A 52 2.76 -9.68 10.96
C GLN A 52 2.90 -10.87 9.99
N GLU A 53 2.90 -10.62 8.68
CA GLU A 53 2.96 -11.66 7.64
C GLU A 53 4.38 -11.79 7.05
N GLU A 54 4.79 -13.02 6.77
CA GLU A 54 6.07 -13.35 6.14
C GLU A 54 6.01 -13.05 4.62
N ILE A 55 6.70 -12.00 4.18
CA ILE A 55 6.79 -11.67 2.75
C ILE A 55 8.02 -12.38 2.15
N TYR A 56 7.79 -13.18 1.11
CA TYR A 56 8.85 -13.70 0.26
C TYR A 56 9.14 -12.71 -0.89
N MET A 57 10.36 -12.17 -0.95
CA MET A 57 10.85 -11.36 -2.07
C MET A 57 12.07 -12.03 -2.69
N GLU A 58 12.13 -12.06 -4.02
CA GLU A 58 13.34 -12.47 -4.73
C GLU A 58 14.35 -11.32 -4.71
N GLN A 59 15.58 -11.60 -4.31
CA GLN A 59 16.64 -10.60 -4.26
C GLN A 59 17.01 -10.17 -5.68
N LEU A 60 17.07 -8.86 -5.91
CA LEU A 60 17.49 -8.31 -7.21
C LEU A 60 18.91 -8.77 -7.55
N THR A 61 19.13 -9.13 -8.82
CA THR A 61 20.37 -9.74 -9.34
C THR A 61 21.64 -8.92 -9.10
N GLY A 62 21.52 -7.62 -8.80
CA GLY A 62 22.65 -6.72 -8.48
C GLY A 62 22.93 -6.50 -7.00
N PHE A 63 22.16 -7.13 -6.10
CA PHE A 63 22.33 -7.03 -4.64
C PHE A 63 22.87 -8.30 -4.01
N VAL A 64 23.18 -9.33 -4.81
CA VAL A 64 23.85 -10.54 -4.33
C VAL A 64 25.29 -10.17 -4.00
N GLN A 65 25.58 -9.96 -2.71
CA GLN A 65 26.96 -9.89 -2.25
C GLN A 65 27.52 -11.31 -2.31
N ASP A 66 28.51 -11.54 -3.18
CA ASP A 66 29.23 -12.79 -3.24
C ASP A 66 29.89 -13.04 -1.88
N SER A 67 29.39 -14.02 -1.15
CA SER A 67 29.88 -14.40 0.18
C SER A 67 31.03 -15.38 0.10
N SER A 68 31.84 -15.33 -0.97
CA SER A 68 33.11 -16.04 -1.05
C SER A 68 34.21 -15.25 -0.33
N LEU A 69 34.25 -15.44 0.99
CA LEU A 69 35.50 -15.50 1.76
C LEU A 69 35.73 -16.95 2.19
#